data_AF-A0AAW3FAY4-F1
#
_entry.id   AF-A0AAW3FAY4-F1
#
_cell.length_a   1.000
_cell.length_b   1.000
_cell.length_c   1.000
_cell.angle_alpha   90.00
_cell.angle_beta   90.00
_cell.angle_gamma   90.00
#
_symmetry.space_group_name_H-M   'P 1'
#
loop_
_entity.id
_entity.type
_entity.pdbx_description
1 polymer ?
#
loop_
_entity_poly.entity_id
_entity_poly.type
_entity_poly.pdbx_seq_one_letter_code
_entity_poly.pdbx_strand_id
1 'polypeptide(L)'
;MKVKPNNVTVLMAGLVVEGNMILDHGLSVFALANGDIISTEGLLHIGAGGIVKGKVQGEIVRIDGLVEGDVHARTTLEINGRVLGNVFYCGTIRLGQHAALNGQLRRVSRELIIESAPAERETTHERLESNGAAQ
;
A
#
# COMPACT_ATOMS: atom_id res chain seq x y z
N MET A 1 -18.49 25.22 -8.81
CA MET A 1 -17.59 24.10 -8.44
C MET A 1 -16.39 24.14 -9.36
N LYS A 2 -15.17 24.35 -8.86
CA LYS A 2 -13.95 24.17 -9.67
C LYS A 2 -13.75 22.67 -9.86
N VAL A 3 -13.76 22.20 -11.11
CA VAL A 3 -13.46 20.80 -11.44
C VAL A 3 -11.96 20.61 -11.18
N LYS A 4 -11.61 19.80 -10.16
CA LYS A 4 -10.23 19.38 -9.92
C LYS A 4 -9.86 18.46 -11.10
N PRO A 5 -8.75 18.70 -11.82
CA PRO A 5 -8.35 17.80 -12.89
C PRO A 5 -8.08 16.42 -12.28
N ASN A 6 -8.65 15.37 -12.89
CA ASN A 6 -8.32 14.00 -12.54
C ASN A 6 -6.92 13.71 -13.08
N ASN A 7 -5.90 14.04 -12.30
CA ASN A 7 -4.54 13.61 -12.61
C ASN A 7 -4.48 12.09 -12.48
N VAL A 8 -3.88 11.44 -13.47
CA VAL A 8 -3.62 10.01 -13.46
C VAL A 8 -2.17 9.79 -13.89
N THR A 9 -1.44 9.01 -13.10
CA THR A 9 -0.12 8.50 -13.49
C THR A 9 -0.30 7.09 -14.05
N VAL A 10 0.44 6.76 -15.10
CA VAL A 10 0.41 5.43 -15.72
C VAL A 10 1.83 4.89 -15.85
N LEU A 11 2.08 3.72 -15.28
CA LEU A 11 3.31 2.96 -15.43
C LEU A 11 3.07 1.82 -16.42
N MET A 12 3.78 1.85 -17.54
CA MET A 12 3.58 0.91 -18.65
C MET A 12 4.60 -0.24 -18.63
N ALA A 13 4.25 -1.33 -19.33
CA ALA A 13 5.14 -2.47 -19.51
C ALA A 13 6.52 -2.06 -20.06
N GLY A 14 7.57 -2.73 -19.59
CA GLY A 14 8.97 -2.39 -19.88
C GLY A 14 9.61 -1.47 -18.83
N LEU A 15 8.84 -0.94 -17.89
CA LEU A 15 9.34 -0.21 -16.72
C LEU A 15 9.53 -1.13 -15.51
N VAL A 16 10.61 -0.90 -14.77
CA VAL A 16 10.83 -1.43 -13.42
C VAL A 16 10.99 -0.26 -12.47
N VAL A 17 10.21 -0.24 -11.40
CA VAL A 17 10.33 0.73 -10.31
C VAL A 17 10.90 0.04 -9.08
N GLU A 18 11.96 0.61 -8.52
CA GLU A 18 12.59 0.17 -7.27
C GLU A 18 12.41 1.29 -6.22
N GLY A 19 11.76 0.98 -5.11
CA GLY A 19 11.46 1.92 -4.02
C GLY A 19 9.98 2.28 -3.89
N ASN A 20 9.68 3.13 -2.91
CA ASN A 20 8.31 3.46 -2.52
C ASN A 20 7.73 4.59 -3.38
N MET A 21 6.45 4.48 -3.72
CA MET A 21 5.70 5.46 -4.50
C MET A 21 4.57 6.05 -3.66
N ILE A 22 4.54 7.38 -3.55
CA ILE A 22 3.51 8.12 -2.83
C ILE A 22 2.90 9.12 -3.79
N LEU A 23 1.59 9.00 -4.03
CA LEU A 23 0.85 9.82 -4.98
C LEU A 23 -0.37 10.46 -4.33
N ASP A 24 -0.69 11.67 -4.79
CA ASP A 24 -1.87 12.43 -4.38
C ASP A 24 -3.07 12.28 -5.33
N HIS A 25 -2.99 11.34 -6.27
CA HIS A 25 -3.96 11.11 -7.34
C HIS A 25 -3.87 9.66 -7.85
N GLY A 26 -4.70 9.30 -8.83
CA GLY A 26 -4.80 7.92 -9.32
C GLY A 26 -3.53 7.41 -10.02
N LEU A 27 -3.30 6.10 -9.91
CA LEU A 27 -2.16 5.40 -10.51
C LEU A 27 -2.63 4.09 -11.18
N SER A 28 -2.27 3.89 -12.43
CA SER A 28 -2.40 2.59 -13.11
C SER A 28 -1.02 1.97 -13.33
N VAL A 29 -0.83 0.73 -12.84
CA VAL A 29 0.42 -0.01 -12.92
C VAL A 29 0.25 -1.23 -13.82
N PHE A 30 0.91 -1.20 -14.98
CA PHE A 30 1.08 -2.32 -15.90
C PHE A 30 2.56 -2.78 -15.97
N ALA A 31 3.34 -2.33 -14.98
CA ALA A 31 4.79 -2.49 -14.88
C ALA A 31 5.18 -3.39 -13.70
N LEU A 32 6.48 -3.63 -13.52
CA LEU A 32 7.03 -4.24 -12.30
C LEU A 32 7.32 -3.14 -11.28
N ALA A 33 6.76 -3.24 -10.08
CA ALA A 33 7.01 -2.32 -8.98
C ALA A 33 7.48 -3.09 -7.75
N ASN A 34 8.70 -2.83 -7.32
CA ASN A 34 9.31 -3.39 -6.13
C ASN A 34 9.38 -2.30 -5.06
N GLY A 35 8.37 -2.27 -4.18
CA GLY A 35 8.21 -1.26 -3.14
C GLY A 35 6.74 -0.98 -2.82
N ASP A 36 6.53 -0.17 -1.78
CA ASP A 36 5.20 0.17 -1.32
C ASP A 36 4.57 1.26 -2.20
N ILE A 37 3.26 1.16 -2.43
CA ILE A 37 2.49 2.12 -3.23
C ILE A 37 1.38 2.70 -2.37
N ILE A 38 1.39 4.02 -2.23
CA ILE A 38 0.37 4.78 -1.49
C ILE A 38 -0.25 5.82 -2.42
N SER A 39 -1.55 5.71 -2.66
CA SER A 39 -2.36 6.68 -3.41
C SER A 39 -3.38 7.29 -2.45
N THR A 40 -3.34 8.60 -2.21
CA THR A 40 -4.27 9.24 -1.25
C THR A 40 -5.64 9.54 -1.86
N GLU A 41 -5.70 9.83 -3.16
CA GLU A 41 -6.92 10.03 -3.93
C GLU A 41 -6.92 9.20 -5.21
N GLY A 42 -8.08 9.10 -5.86
CA GLY A 42 -8.21 8.46 -7.18
C GLY A 42 -8.23 6.93 -7.16
N LEU A 43 -8.16 6.37 -8.37
CA LEU A 43 -8.10 4.94 -8.61
C LEU A 43 -6.65 4.47 -8.57
N LEU A 44 -6.34 3.53 -7.68
CA LEU A 44 -5.13 2.73 -7.69
C LEU A 44 -5.41 1.40 -8.38
N HIS A 45 -4.95 1.26 -9.60
CA HIS A 45 -5.21 0.13 -10.48
C HIS A 45 -3.95 -0.66 -10.75
N ILE A 46 -3.91 -1.91 -10.31
CA ILE A 46 -2.89 -2.88 -10.73
C ILE A 46 -3.45 -3.61 -11.94
N GLY A 47 -3.04 -3.19 -13.12
CA GLY A 47 -3.53 -3.70 -14.39
C GLY A 47 -3.05 -5.11 -14.70
N ALA A 48 -3.67 -5.75 -15.68
CA ALA A 48 -3.24 -7.06 -16.16
C ALA A 48 -1.78 -7.02 -16.62
N GLY A 49 -0.97 -7.97 -16.17
CA GLY A 49 0.48 -8.01 -16.41
C GLY A 49 1.32 -7.13 -15.46
N GLY A 50 0.69 -6.23 -14.70
CA GLY A 50 1.35 -5.50 -13.61
C GLY A 50 1.63 -6.41 -12.42
N ILE A 51 2.82 -6.26 -11.84
CA ILE A 51 3.25 -7.00 -10.64
C ILE A 51 3.76 -5.99 -9.63
N VAL A 52 3.15 -6.00 -8.44
CA VAL A 52 3.61 -5.18 -7.30
C VAL A 52 4.10 -6.10 -6.20
N LYS A 53 5.33 -5.85 -5.73
CA LYS A 53 5.92 -6.50 -4.56
C LYS A 53 6.07 -5.48 -3.46
N GLY A 54 5.14 -5.47 -2.51
CA GLY A 54 5.05 -4.45 -1.47
C GLY A 54 3.60 -4.20 -1.04
N LYS A 55 3.42 -3.31 -0.07
CA LYS A 55 2.11 -2.89 0.41
C LYS A 55 1.45 -1.96 -0.60
N VAL A 56 0.17 -2.19 -0.87
CA VAL A 56 -0.65 -1.38 -1.78
C VAL A 56 -1.75 -0.69 -0.98
N GLN A 57 -1.78 0.64 -0.99
CA GLN A 57 -2.77 1.42 -0.25
C GLN A 57 -3.43 2.46 -1.16
N GLY A 58 -4.77 2.47 -1.19
CA GLY A 58 -5.53 3.39 -2.03
C GLY A 58 -6.93 3.73 -1.52
N GLU A 59 -7.51 4.77 -2.12
CA GLU A 59 -8.90 5.17 -1.86
C GLU A 59 -9.86 4.19 -2.55
N ILE A 60 -9.66 4.02 -3.86
CA ILE A 60 -10.33 3.03 -4.70
C ILE A 60 -9.23 2.12 -5.24
N VAL A 61 -9.26 0.83 -4.90
CA VAL A 61 -8.23 -0.13 -5.31
C VAL A 61 -8.85 -1.16 -6.26
N ARG A 62 -8.23 -1.33 -7.42
CA ARG A 62 -8.60 -2.35 -8.41
C ARG A 62 -7.38 -3.22 -8.74
N ILE A 63 -7.51 -4.54 -8.60
CA ILE A 63 -6.42 -5.49 -8.85
C ILE A 63 -6.85 -6.46 -9.95
N ASP A 64 -6.36 -6.25 -11.16
CA ASP A 64 -6.46 -7.20 -12.28
C ASP A 64 -5.14 -7.97 -12.49
N GLY A 65 -4.02 -7.44 -12.00
CA GLY A 65 -2.69 -8.08 -12.04
C GLY A 65 -2.35 -8.94 -10.82
N LEU A 66 -1.08 -8.91 -10.40
CA LEU A 66 -0.55 -9.61 -9.23
C LEU A 66 -0.05 -8.62 -8.18
N VAL A 67 -0.47 -8.84 -6.93
CA VAL A 67 0.11 -8.15 -5.76
C VAL A 67 0.68 -9.18 -4.80
N GLU A 68 1.97 -9.04 -4.50
CA GLU A 68 2.70 -9.78 -3.46
C GLU A 68 2.92 -8.84 -2.26
N GLY A 69 1.98 -8.85 -1.33
CA GLY A 69 1.97 -7.95 -0.18
C GLY A 69 0.56 -7.59 0.29
N ASP A 70 0.49 -6.82 1.36
CA ASP A 70 -0.78 -6.42 1.97
C ASP A 70 -1.49 -5.33 1.16
N VAL A 71 -2.82 -5.41 1.07
CA VAL A 71 -3.66 -4.46 0.33
C VAL A 71 -4.59 -3.73 1.29
N HIS A 72 -4.57 -2.41 1.24
CA HIS A 72 -5.39 -1.52 2.07
C HIS A 72 -6.29 -0.65 1.17
N ALA A 73 -7.61 -0.84 1.26
CA ALA A 73 -8.59 -0.09 0.49
C ALA A 73 -9.54 0.72 1.40
N ARG A 74 -9.59 2.05 1.21
CA ARG A 74 -10.38 2.93 2.09
C ARG A 74 -11.86 3.02 1.71
N THR A 75 -12.21 2.95 0.43
CA THR A 75 -13.60 3.10 -0.03
C THR A 75 -14.09 1.89 -0.81
N THR A 76 -13.43 1.52 -1.89
CA THR A 76 -13.84 0.38 -2.72
C THR A 76 -12.64 -0.48 -3.05
N LEU A 77 -12.82 -1.79 -2.93
CA LEU A 77 -11.87 -2.79 -3.35
C LEU A 77 -12.49 -3.68 -4.42
N GLU A 78 -11.82 -3.81 -5.55
CA GLU A 78 -12.17 -4.78 -6.59
C GLU A 78 -10.96 -5.66 -6.89
N ILE A 79 -11.12 -6.98 -6.75
CA ILE A 79 -10.08 -7.97 -7.07
C ILE A 79 -10.61 -8.86 -8.19
N ASN A 80 -9.95 -8.86 -9.34
CA ASN A 80 -10.15 -9.80 -10.44
C ASN A 80 -8.91 -10.67 -10.69
N GLY A 81 -7.73 -10.21 -10.25
CA GLY A 81 -6.45 -10.89 -10.38
C GLY A 81 -6.04 -11.68 -9.15
N ARG A 82 -4.75 -11.62 -8.79
CA ARG A 82 -4.13 -12.41 -7.73
C ARG A 82 -3.57 -11.52 -6.63
N VAL A 83 -3.86 -11.87 -5.38
CA VAL A 83 -3.29 -11.22 -4.19
C VAL A 83 -2.68 -12.29 -3.29
N LEU A 84 -1.38 -12.15 -3.00
CA LEU A 84 -0.61 -12.96 -2.09
C LEU A 84 -0.26 -12.09 -0.86
N GLY A 85 -1.17 -12.02 0.10
CA GLY A 85 -1.06 -11.13 1.25
C GLY A 85 -2.41 -10.87 1.92
N ASN A 86 -2.40 -10.09 3.00
CA ASN A 86 -3.63 -9.77 3.73
C ASN A 86 -4.33 -8.57 3.10
N VAL A 87 -5.65 -8.58 3.15
CA VAL A 87 -6.49 -7.55 2.53
C VAL A 87 -7.33 -6.89 3.61
N PHE A 88 -7.16 -5.58 3.73
CA PHE A 88 -7.85 -4.73 4.68
C PHE A 88 -8.73 -3.74 3.90
N TYR A 89 -10.04 -3.78 4.15
CA TYR A 89 -10.97 -2.89 3.46
C TYR A 89 -11.96 -2.23 4.43
N CYS A 90 -12.37 -1.00 4.16
CA CYS A 90 -13.33 -0.28 5.01
C CYS A 90 -14.74 -0.25 4.40
N GLY A 91 -14.84 0.03 3.10
CA GLY A 91 -16.11 0.16 2.40
C GLY A 91 -16.56 -1.13 1.71
N THR A 92 -16.75 -1.07 0.39
CA THR A 92 -17.29 -2.21 -0.38
C THR A 92 -16.19 -3.06 -0.97
N ILE A 93 -16.44 -4.37 -1.07
CA ILE A 93 -15.56 -5.31 -1.74
C ILE A 93 -16.31 -6.01 -2.88
N ARG A 94 -15.62 -6.17 -4.02
CA ARG A 94 -16.06 -6.96 -5.17
C ARG A 94 -14.96 -7.94 -5.55
N LEU A 95 -15.33 -9.21 -5.66
CA LEU A 95 -14.45 -10.27 -6.13
C LEU A 95 -14.96 -10.74 -7.49
N GLY A 96 -14.11 -10.68 -8.51
CA GLY A 96 -14.39 -11.19 -9.85
C GLY A 96 -14.34 -12.70 -9.91
N GLN A 97 -14.82 -13.26 -11.03
CA GLN A 97 -14.88 -14.71 -11.26
C GLN A 97 -13.49 -15.39 -11.23
N HIS A 98 -12.43 -14.64 -11.49
CA HIS A 98 -11.05 -15.12 -11.56
C HIS A 98 -10.20 -14.66 -10.36
N ALA A 99 -10.83 -14.05 -9.36
CA ALA A 99 -10.14 -13.54 -8.19
C ALA A 99 -9.51 -14.69 -7.39
N ALA A 100 -8.22 -14.60 -7.13
CA ALA A 100 -7.50 -15.52 -6.28
C ALA A 100 -6.81 -14.76 -5.16
N LEU A 101 -7.30 -14.97 -3.93
CA LEU A 101 -6.79 -14.34 -2.73
C LEU A 101 -6.15 -15.41 -1.83
N ASN A 102 -4.86 -15.26 -1.56
CA ASN A 102 -4.13 -16.08 -0.60
C ASN A 102 -3.69 -15.21 0.58
N GLY A 103 -4.50 -15.22 1.64
CA GLY A 103 -4.26 -14.44 2.85
C GLY A 103 -5.55 -14.21 3.62
N GLN A 104 -5.48 -13.37 4.66
CA GLN A 104 -6.68 -13.01 5.42
C GLN A 104 -7.40 -11.83 4.78
N LEU A 105 -8.73 -11.92 4.69
CA LEU A 105 -9.58 -10.80 4.35
C LEU A 105 -10.20 -10.22 5.62
N ARG A 106 -9.90 -8.97 5.95
CA ARG A 106 -10.40 -8.30 7.15
C ARG A 106 -11.07 -6.98 6.81
N ARG A 107 -12.30 -6.79 7.32
CA ARG A 107 -12.93 -5.48 7.32
C ARG A 107 -12.40 -4.65 8.48
N VAL A 108 -11.99 -3.43 8.22
CA VAL A 108 -11.44 -2.50 9.23
C VAL A 108 -12.24 -1.20 9.27
N SER A 109 -12.15 -0.46 10.37
CA SER A 109 -12.63 0.93 10.43
C SER A 109 -11.83 1.79 9.45
N ARG A 110 -12.47 2.84 8.93
CA ARG A 110 -11.79 3.83 8.07
C ARG A 110 -10.88 4.70 8.93
N GLU A 111 -9.69 4.21 9.23
CA GLU A 111 -8.60 5.00 9.78
C GLU A 111 -7.92 5.75 8.62
N LEU A 112 -7.58 7.04 8.80
CA LEU A 112 -6.76 7.78 7.84
C LEU A 112 -5.30 7.32 7.96
N ILE A 113 -4.95 6.14 7.44
CA ILE A 113 -3.58 5.61 7.63
C ILE A 113 -2.63 6.31 6.65
N ILE A 114 -1.71 7.13 7.16
CA ILE A 114 -0.39 7.34 6.57
C ILE A 114 0.58 7.14 7.73
N GLU A 115 1.32 6.03 7.74
CA GLU A 115 2.47 5.88 8.64
C GLU A 115 3.71 5.63 7.80
N SER A 116 4.48 6.69 7.62
CA SER A 116 5.90 6.61 7.28
C SER A 116 6.66 7.45 8.31
N ALA A 117 6.91 6.88 9.49
CA ALA A 117 7.89 7.39 10.45
C ALA A 117 9.05 6.38 10.52
N PRO A 118 10.32 6.79 10.32
CA PRO A 118 11.44 5.89 10.52
C PRO A 118 11.53 5.54 12.00
N ALA A 119 11.77 4.26 12.31
CA ALA A 119 11.93 3.79 13.67
C ALA A 119 13.07 4.55 14.38
N GLU A 120 12.72 5.42 15.31
CA GLU A 120 13.65 6.04 16.23
C GLU A 120 14.17 4.93 17.15
N ARG A 121 15.44 4.55 16.95
CA ARG A 121 16.15 3.66 17.88
C ARG A 121 16.41 4.44 19.16
N GLU A 122 15.48 4.39 20.11
CA GLU A 122 15.77 4.71 21.51
C GLU A 122 16.82 3.73 22.03
N THR A 123 18.09 4.12 21.96
CA THR A 123 19.17 3.43 22.68
C THR A 123 19.32 4.16 24.00
N THR A 124 18.45 3.84 24.95
CA THR A 124 18.61 4.24 26.36
C THR A 124 19.80 3.47 26.91
N HIS A 125 20.98 4.08 26.89
CA HIS A 125 22.11 3.58 27.66
C HIS A 125 21.88 3.98 29.12
N GLU A 126 21.35 3.03 29.89
CA GLU A 126 21.18 3.12 31.34
C GLU A 126 22.53 3.35 32.04
N ARG A 127 22.48 4.30 32.99
CA ARG A 127 23.53 4.63 33.95
C ARG A 127 23.84 3.41 34.81
N LEU A 128 25.07 2.90 34.73
CA LEU A 128 25.65 2.09 35.79
C LEU A 128 26.24 3.04 36.83
N GLU A 129 25.52 3.15 37.96
CA GLU A 129 26.05 3.67 39.21
C GLU A 129 27.29 2.86 39.61
N SER A 130 28.41 3.55 39.83
CA SER A 130 29.47 3.02 40.68
C SER A 130 29.75 4.02 41.78
N ASN A 131 29.20 3.69 42.95
CA ASN A 131 29.71 4.16 44.24
C ASN A 131 31.18 3.79 44.36
N GLY A 132 32.02 4.73 44.81
CA GLY A 132 33.44 4.48 45.04
C GLY A 132 34.21 5.66 45.65
N ALA A 133 34.00 5.88 46.95
CA ALA A 133 34.98 6.33 47.96
C ALA A 133 35.83 7.60 47.75
N ALA A 134 35.53 8.58 48.60
CA ALA A 134 36.39 9.28 49.57
C ALA A 134 37.93 9.34 49.37
N GLN A 135 38.42 10.57 49.64
CA GLN A 135 39.78 11.08 49.88
C GLN A 135 40.58 11.57 48.68
#